data_AF-A0A1Y2ECC6-F1
#
_entry.id   AF-A0A1Y2ECC6-F1
#
_cell.length_a   1.000
_cell.length_b   1.000
_cell.length_c   1.000
_cell.angle_alpha   90.00
_cell.angle_beta   90.00
_cell.angle_gamma   90.00
#
_symmetry.space_group_name_H-M   'P 1'
#
loop_
_entity.id
_entity.type
_entity.pdbx_description
1 polymer ?
#
loop_
_entity_poly.entity_id
_entity_poly.type
_entity_poly.pdbx_seq_one_letter_code
_entity_poly.pdbx_strand_id
1 'polypeptide(L)'
;SQFVLSLLFCSFIVIIGIKAARNIHKKAICHIILAPVLFFDTTPLGRTINRFSKNQDSLDTYLFVVLQMFISDLFSSVTTLILIAHTSPFIIIALVSLTIIYYYIKSLYRRSSCKLKRLESITRSLLYINVNETLQGLLTIRIYNIQNHFIKLNQFLINENNRPYFIT
;
A
#
# COMPACT_ATOMS: atom_id res chain seq x y z
N SER A 1 29.17 -10.20 20.47
CA SER A 1 28.17 -11.22 20.05
C SER A 1 27.03 -10.64 19.22
N GLN A 2 26.40 -9.52 19.62
CA GLN A 2 25.29 -8.89 18.87
C GLN A 2 25.72 -8.15 17.59
N PHE A 3 26.89 -7.49 17.62
CA PHE A 3 27.44 -6.74 16.47
C PHE A 3 27.85 -7.63 15.29
N VAL A 4 28.33 -8.85 15.57
CA VAL A 4 28.74 -9.80 14.52
C VAL A 4 27.50 -10.40 13.85
N LEU A 5 26.47 -10.71 14.64
CA LEU A 5 25.19 -11.18 14.13
C LEU A 5 24.56 -10.12 13.21
N SER A 6 24.51 -8.85 13.63
CA SER A 6 23.96 -7.76 12.81
C SER A 6 24.76 -7.51 11.53
N LEU A 7 26.10 -7.65 11.55
CA LEU A 7 26.93 -7.52 10.34
C LEU A 7 26.71 -8.66 9.34
N LEU A 8 26.67 -9.90 9.81
CA LEU A 8 26.34 -11.07 8.96
C LEU A 8 24.91 -10.98 8.42
N PHE A 9 23.99 -10.39 9.16
CA PHE A 9 22.63 -10.16 8.68
C PHE A 9 22.53 -9.02 7.68
N CYS A 10 23.28 -7.94 7.87
CA CYS A 10 23.31 -6.84 6.90
C CYS A 10 23.85 -7.33 5.55
N SER A 11 24.89 -8.17 5.55
CA SER A 11 25.39 -8.79 4.32
C SER A 11 24.38 -9.75 3.69
N PHE A 12 23.68 -10.56 4.49
CA PHE A 12 22.61 -11.44 4.00
C PHE A 12 21.44 -10.67 3.37
N ILE A 13 21.01 -9.56 3.97
CA ILE A 13 19.96 -8.68 3.45
C ILE A 13 20.39 -8.07 2.12
N VAL A 14 21.62 -7.57 2.02
CA VAL A 14 22.12 -6.99 0.76
C VAL A 14 22.13 -8.06 -0.33
N ILE A 15 22.58 -9.29 -0.04
CA ILE A 15 22.62 -10.39 -1.00
C ILE A 15 21.21 -10.81 -1.44
N ILE A 16 20.27 -10.99 -0.51
CA ILE A 16 18.89 -11.35 -0.82
C ILE A 16 18.17 -10.21 -1.54
N GLY A 17 18.35 -8.97 -1.09
CA GLY A 17 17.76 -7.78 -1.68
C GLY A 17 18.19 -7.64 -3.14
N ILE A 18 19.48 -7.77 -3.43
CA ILE A 18 20.00 -7.76 -4.81
C ILE A 18 19.44 -8.94 -5.62
N LYS A 19 19.37 -10.14 -5.04
CA LYS A 19 18.84 -11.33 -5.74
C LYS A 19 17.33 -11.21 -6.03
N ALA A 20 16.56 -10.66 -5.10
CA ALA A 20 15.13 -10.39 -5.23
C ALA A 20 14.89 -9.29 -6.27
N ALA A 21 15.63 -8.17 -6.20
CA ALA A 21 15.59 -7.10 -7.19
C ALA A 21 15.85 -7.65 -8.60
N ARG A 22 16.90 -8.47 -8.76
CA ARG A 22 17.25 -9.07 -10.05
C ARG A 22 16.17 -10.03 -10.57
N ASN A 23 15.52 -10.79 -9.68
CA ASN A 23 14.45 -11.70 -10.06
C ASN A 23 13.18 -10.96 -10.48
N ILE A 24 12.81 -9.90 -9.76
CA ILE A 24 11.67 -9.04 -10.09
C ILE A 24 11.92 -8.35 -11.43
N HIS A 25 13.10 -7.75 -11.61
CA HIS A 25 13.48 -7.08 -12.86
C HIS A 25 13.50 -8.05 -14.06
N LYS A 26 14.02 -9.26 -13.88
CA LYS A 26 14.03 -10.30 -14.93
C LYS A 26 12.60 -10.74 -15.30
N LYS A 27 11.71 -10.90 -14.31
CA LYS A 27 10.30 -11.23 -14.56
C LYS A 27 9.58 -10.09 -15.28
N ALA A 28 9.82 -8.84 -14.90
CA ALA A 28 9.23 -7.67 -15.54
C ALA A 28 9.61 -7.61 -17.03
N ILE A 29 10.90 -7.70 -17.36
CA ILE A 29 11.39 -7.71 -18.75
C ILE A 29 10.78 -8.86 -19.56
N CYS A 30 10.71 -10.06 -18.97
CA CYS A 30 10.17 -11.23 -19.67
C CYS A 30 8.68 -11.07 -20.00
N HIS A 31 7.88 -10.50 -19.08
CA HIS A 31 6.46 -10.22 -19.34
C HIS A 31 6.25 -9.13 -20.39
N ILE A 32 7.15 -8.13 -20.45
CA ILE A 32 7.09 -7.07 -21.47
C ILE A 32 7.41 -7.64 -22.86
N ILE A 33 8.43 -8.50 -22.98
CA ILE A 33 8.83 -9.10 -24.27
C ILE A 33 7.78 -10.12 -24.77
N LEU A 34 7.11 -10.81 -23.86
CA LEU A 34 6.09 -11.82 -24.18
C LEU A 34 4.69 -11.23 -24.40
N ALA A 35 4.52 -9.91 -24.32
CA ALA A 35 3.23 -9.28 -24.54
C ALA A 35 2.81 -9.42 -26.03
N PRO A 36 1.55 -9.81 -26.32
CA PRO A 36 1.10 -10.08 -27.68
C PRO A 36 1.09 -8.80 -28.55
N VAL A 37 1.49 -8.94 -29.81
CA VAL A 37 1.53 -7.85 -30.81
C VAL A 37 0.18 -7.16 -30.98
N LEU A 38 -0.94 -7.87 -30.77
CA LEU A 38 -2.30 -7.30 -30.79
C LEU A 38 -2.53 -6.20 -29.73
N PHE A 39 -1.81 -6.23 -28.61
CA PHE A 39 -1.81 -5.16 -27.60
C PHE A 39 -1.25 -3.84 -28.16
N PHE A 40 -0.42 -3.94 -29.19
CA PHE A 40 0.27 -2.83 -29.83
C PHE A 40 -0.55 -2.20 -30.97
N ASP A 41 -1.56 -2.88 -31.54
CA ASP A 41 -2.28 -2.35 -32.72
C ASP A 41 -3.61 -1.62 -32.40
N THR A 42 -4.23 -1.84 -31.24
CA THR A 42 -5.61 -1.37 -30.96
C THR A 42 -5.71 -0.04 -30.20
N THR A 43 -4.60 0.58 -29.79
CA THR A 43 -4.59 1.91 -29.15
C THR A 43 -3.44 2.74 -29.71
N PRO A 44 -3.52 4.08 -29.78
CA PRO A 44 -2.36 4.90 -30.15
C PRO A 44 -1.24 4.68 -29.13
N LEU A 45 -0.36 3.75 -29.50
CA LEU A 45 0.69 3.09 -28.73
C LEU A 45 1.39 4.00 -27.72
N GLY A 46 1.80 5.18 -28.19
CA GLY A 46 2.63 6.08 -27.41
C GLY A 46 1.99 6.56 -26.11
N ARG A 47 0.67 6.82 -26.05
CA ARG A 47 0.05 7.41 -24.85
C ARG A 47 -0.36 6.36 -23.82
N THR A 48 -0.86 5.22 -24.27
CA THR A 48 -1.28 4.11 -23.38
C THR A 48 -0.07 3.39 -22.82
N ILE A 49 0.96 3.11 -23.64
CA ILE A 49 2.23 2.53 -23.16
C ILE A 49 2.95 3.51 -22.24
N ASN A 50 3.06 4.79 -22.60
CA ASN A 50 3.75 5.74 -21.72
C ASN A 50 3.04 5.92 -20.36
N ARG A 51 1.70 5.78 -20.31
CA ARG A 51 0.97 5.73 -19.03
C ARG A 51 1.15 4.40 -18.30
N PHE A 52 1.09 3.28 -19.01
CA PHE A 52 1.23 1.95 -18.43
C PHE A 52 2.65 1.72 -17.92
N SER A 53 3.68 1.98 -18.74
CA SER A 53 5.09 1.97 -18.35
C SER A 53 5.34 2.91 -17.17
N LYS A 54 4.85 4.16 -17.21
CA LYS A 54 5.05 5.08 -16.07
C LYS A 54 4.36 4.61 -14.78
N ASN A 55 3.16 4.03 -14.89
CA ASN A 55 2.46 3.46 -13.75
C ASN A 55 3.15 2.19 -13.23
N GLN A 56 3.63 1.33 -14.14
CA GLN A 56 4.35 0.10 -13.83
C GLN A 56 5.70 0.41 -13.17
N ASP A 57 6.48 1.34 -13.72
CA ASP A 57 7.76 1.77 -13.17
C ASP A 57 7.58 2.41 -11.78
N SER A 58 6.55 3.23 -11.61
CA SER A 58 6.23 3.86 -10.31
C SER A 58 5.76 2.82 -9.28
N LEU A 59 4.93 1.86 -9.69
CA LEU A 59 4.47 0.77 -8.84
C LEU A 59 5.61 -0.16 -8.46
N ASP A 60 6.46 -0.55 -9.40
CA ASP A 60 7.58 -1.45 -9.16
C ASP A 60 8.62 -0.80 -8.24
N THR A 61 8.92 0.49 -8.45
CA THR A 61 9.83 1.23 -7.57
C THR A 61 9.28 1.34 -6.15
N TYR A 62 7.99 1.66 -6.01
CA TYR A 62 7.34 1.76 -4.70
C TYR A 62 7.23 0.39 -4.01
N LEU A 63 6.79 -0.64 -4.73
CA LEU A 63 6.71 -2.01 -4.21
C LEU A 63 8.07 -2.52 -3.77
N PHE A 64 9.13 -2.24 -4.53
CA PHE A 64 10.49 -2.62 -4.18
C PHE A 64 10.95 -1.96 -2.87
N VAL A 65 10.67 -0.67 -2.68
CA VAL A 65 10.96 0.06 -1.45
C VAL A 65 10.18 -0.51 -0.26
N VAL A 66 8.88 -0.76 -0.43
CA VAL A 66 8.04 -1.36 0.63
C VAL A 66 8.49 -2.78 1.00
N LEU A 67 8.87 -3.60 0.01
CA LEU A 67 9.37 -4.95 0.25
C LEU A 67 10.71 -4.93 0.99
N GLN A 68 11.62 -4.02 0.65
CA GLN A 68 12.88 -3.85 1.38
C GLN A 68 12.64 -3.47 2.84
N MET A 69 11.75 -2.50 3.09
CA MET A 69 11.39 -2.09 4.46
C MET A 69 10.79 -3.28 5.23
N PHE A 70 9.84 -4.00 4.63
CA PHE A 70 9.21 -5.17 5.26
C PHE A 70 10.20 -6.28 5.62
N ILE A 71 11.12 -6.59 4.70
CA ILE A 71 12.17 -7.60 4.94
C ILE A 71 13.07 -7.12 6.08
N SER A 72 13.52 -5.87 6.05
CA SER A 72 14.37 -5.29 7.10
C SER A 72 13.69 -5.36 8.49
N ASP A 73 12.41 -5.00 8.57
CA ASP A 73 11.64 -5.01 9.82
C ASP A 73 11.44 -6.44 10.35
N LEU A 74 11.10 -7.39 9.48
CA LEU A 74 10.97 -8.80 9.87
C LEU A 74 12.26 -9.34 10.46
N PHE A 75 13.40 -9.09 9.79
CA PHE A 75 14.71 -9.55 10.27
C PHE A 75 15.13 -8.89 11.58
N SER A 76 14.88 -7.58 11.72
CA SER A 76 15.11 -6.85 12.97
C SER A 76 14.29 -7.47 14.11
N SER A 77 13.01 -7.73 13.89
CA SER A 77 12.13 -8.36 14.88
C SER A 77 12.57 -9.78 15.26
N VAL A 78 13.04 -10.59 14.31
CA VAL A 78 13.56 -11.95 14.61
C VAL A 78 14.83 -11.87 15.45
N THR A 79 15.72 -10.95 15.11
CA THR A 79 17.00 -10.77 15.83
C THR A 79 16.77 -10.37 17.29
N THR A 80 15.84 -9.46 17.55
CA THR A 80 15.51 -9.05 18.93
C THR A 80 14.87 -10.18 19.72
N LEU A 81 13.99 -10.98 19.10
CA LEU A 81 13.39 -12.16 19.74
C LEU A 81 14.45 -13.20 20.14
N ILE A 82 15.43 -13.49 19.27
CA ILE A 82 16.53 -14.42 19.57
C ILE A 82 17.38 -13.90 20.73
N LEU A 83 17.67 -12.60 20.74
CA LEU A 83 18.46 -11.98 21.81
C LEU A 83 17.73 -12.10 23.17
N ILE A 84 16.44 -11.78 23.21
CA ILE A 84 15.63 -11.88 24.43
C ILE A 84 15.58 -13.33 24.92
N ALA A 85 15.45 -14.31 24.00
CA ALA A 85 15.45 -15.71 24.35
C ALA A 85 16.78 -16.17 24.99
N HIS A 86 17.92 -15.62 24.54
CA HIS A 86 19.23 -15.93 25.11
C HIS A 86 19.48 -15.22 26.44
N THR A 87 19.02 -13.98 26.63
CA THR A 87 19.31 -13.22 27.86
C THR A 87 18.47 -13.67 29.05
N SER A 88 17.22 -14.09 28.83
CA SER A 88 16.38 -14.62 29.92
C SER A 88 15.34 -15.63 29.41
N PRO A 89 15.55 -16.94 29.63
CA PRO A 89 14.63 -17.97 29.16
C PRO A 89 13.25 -17.90 29.85
N PHE A 90 13.15 -17.34 31.06
CA PHE A 90 11.88 -17.19 31.77
C PHE A 90 10.91 -16.22 31.07
N ILE A 91 11.42 -15.21 30.35
CA ILE A 91 10.61 -14.22 29.63
C ILE A 91 9.91 -14.86 28.41
N ILE A 92 10.40 -15.99 27.90
CA ILE A 92 9.85 -16.68 26.74
C ILE A 92 8.40 -17.13 27.01
N ILE A 93 8.10 -17.61 28.22
CA ILE A 93 6.75 -18.06 28.59
C ILE A 93 5.75 -16.91 28.50
N ALA A 94 6.12 -15.73 29.02
CA ALA A 94 5.31 -14.52 28.92
C ALA A 94 5.14 -14.06 27.46
N LEU A 95 6.20 -14.16 26.66
CA LEU A 95 6.21 -13.76 25.25
C LEU A 95 5.31 -14.66 24.39
N VAL A 96 5.27 -15.96 24.66
CA VAL A 96 4.36 -16.90 24.00
C VAL A 96 2.90 -16.56 24.31
N SER A 97 2.57 -16.34 25.59
CA SER A 97 1.21 -15.93 26.00
C SER A 97 0.78 -14.62 25.32
N LEU A 98 1.68 -13.63 25.31
CA LEU A 98 1.44 -12.35 24.65
C LEU A 98 1.24 -12.49 23.13
N THR A 99 2.02 -13.36 22.48
CA THR A 99 1.93 -13.58 21.02
C THR A 99 0.58 -14.19 20.63
N ILE A 100 0.02 -15.09 21.45
CA ILE A 100 -1.31 -15.69 21.23
C ILE A 100 -2.39 -14.60 21.29
N ILE A 101 -2.37 -13.77 22.35
CA ILE A 101 -3.32 -12.66 22.52
C ILE A 101 -3.18 -11.67 21.36
N TYR A 102 -1.95 -11.31 21.01
CA TYR A 102 -1.67 -10.41 19.90
C TYR A 102 -2.15 -10.95 18.56
N TYR A 103 -2.02 -12.25 18.30
CA TYR A 103 -2.52 -12.88 17.08
C TYR A 103 -4.05 -12.79 16.99
N TYR A 104 -4.75 -13.00 18.10
CA TYR A 104 -6.21 -12.86 18.16
C TYR A 104 -6.65 -11.42 17.86
N ILE A 105 -6.03 -10.44 18.53
CA ILE A 105 -6.30 -9.00 18.29
C ILE A 105 -5.97 -8.63 16.84
N LYS A 106 -4.81 -9.06 16.31
CA LYS A 106 -4.40 -8.80 14.92
C LYS A 106 -5.40 -9.37 13.91
N SER A 107 -5.94 -10.56 14.15
CA SER A 107 -6.94 -11.18 13.26
C SER A 107 -8.21 -10.35 13.19
N LEU A 108 -8.72 -9.89 14.35
CA LEU A 108 -9.88 -9.00 14.42
C LEU A 108 -9.59 -7.64 13.77
N TYR A 109 -8.45 -7.03 14.11
CA TYR A 109 -8.02 -5.75 13.56
C TYR A 109 -7.89 -5.81 12.04
N ARG A 110 -7.24 -6.84 11.48
CA ARG A 110 -7.06 -7.00 10.03
C ARG A 110 -8.40 -7.01 9.28
N ARG A 111 -9.41 -7.69 9.80
CA ARG A 111 -10.76 -7.72 9.20
C ARG A 111 -11.40 -6.33 9.23
N SER A 112 -11.31 -5.62 10.35
CA SER A 112 -11.85 -4.28 10.51
C SER A 112 -11.12 -3.25 9.64
N SER A 113 -9.79 -3.22 9.67
CA SER A 113 -8.98 -2.29 8.87
C SER A 113 -9.18 -2.47 7.37
N CYS A 114 -9.36 -3.71 6.90
CA CYS A 114 -9.63 -3.95 5.48
C CYS A 114 -11.00 -3.37 5.06
N LYS A 115 -12.03 -3.54 5.90
CA LYS A 115 -13.35 -2.93 5.67
C LYS A 115 -13.29 -1.41 5.71
N LEU A 116 -12.58 -0.84 6.69
CA LEU A 116 -12.39 0.61 6.82
C LEU A 116 -11.66 1.19 5.62
N LYS A 117 -10.53 0.60 5.21
CA LYS A 117 -9.80 1.02 4.00
C LYS A 117 -10.65 0.95 2.74
N ARG A 118 -11.49 -0.08 2.59
CA ARG A 118 -12.41 -0.19 1.46
C ARG A 118 -13.45 0.94 1.47
N LEU A 119 -14.04 1.21 2.64
CA LEU A 119 -15.05 2.25 2.80
C LEU A 119 -14.45 3.64 2.53
N GLU A 120 -13.29 3.93 3.11
CA GLU A 120 -12.52 5.16 2.86
C GLU A 120 -12.21 5.34 1.36
N SER A 121 -11.79 4.27 0.68
CA SER A 121 -11.55 4.33 -0.77
C SER A 121 -12.81 4.66 -1.56
N ILE A 122 -13.97 4.12 -1.16
CA ILE A 122 -15.25 4.37 -1.83
C ILE A 122 -15.70 5.81 -1.59
N THR A 123 -15.73 6.28 -0.34
CA THR A 123 -16.14 7.66 0.01
C THR A 123 -15.25 8.70 -0.66
N ARG A 124 -13.93 8.46 -0.67
CA ARG A 124 -12.96 9.33 -1.32
C ARG A 124 -13.15 9.39 -2.84
N SER A 125 -13.50 8.26 -3.48
CA SER A 125 -13.78 8.25 -4.92
C SER A 125 -15.01 9.08 -5.30
N LEU A 126 -16.08 9.01 -4.49
CA LEU A 126 -17.30 9.80 -4.69
C LEU A 126 -17.05 11.31 -4.58
N LEU A 127 -16.19 11.72 -3.64
CA LEU A 127 -15.73 13.10 -3.54
C LEU A 127 -15.06 13.58 -4.83
N TYR A 128 -14.12 12.80 -5.37
CA TYR A 128 -13.44 13.15 -6.61
C TYR A 128 -14.39 13.19 -7.81
N ILE A 129 -15.37 12.29 -7.88
CA ILE A 129 -16.39 12.29 -8.93
C ILE A 129 -17.24 13.57 -8.86
N ASN A 130 -17.78 13.91 -7.69
CA ASN A 130 -18.59 15.12 -7.50
C ASN A 130 -17.81 16.41 -7.82
N VAL A 131 -16.53 16.49 -7.43
CA VAL A 131 -15.66 17.61 -7.80
C VAL A 131 -15.44 17.66 -9.31
N ASN A 132 -15.24 16.51 -9.97
CA ASN A 132 -15.06 16.48 -11.42
C ASN A 132 -16.34 16.87 -12.17
N GLU A 133 -17.52 16.38 -11.74
CA GLU A 133 -18.82 16.74 -12.32
C GLU A 133 -19.12 18.23 -12.17
N THR A 134 -18.85 18.82 -10.99
CA THR A 134 -19.05 20.25 -10.77
C THR A 134 -18.12 21.11 -11.62
N LEU A 135 -16.87 20.70 -11.83
CA LEU A 135 -15.92 21.41 -12.70
C LEU A 135 -16.35 21.36 -14.17
N GLN A 136 -16.81 20.20 -14.65
CA GLN A 136 -17.28 20.03 -16.03
C GLN A 136 -18.62 20.73 -16.29
N GLY A 137 -19.54 20.70 -15.32
CA GLY A 137 -20.90 21.25 -15.41
C GLY A 137 -21.06 22.68 -14.86
N LEU A 138 -19.96 23.39 -14.58
CA LEU A 138 -19.99 24.67 -13.84
C LEU A 138 -20.92 25.71 -14.46
N LEU A 139 -20.89 25.84 -15.80
CA LEU A 139 -21.74 26.78 -16.53
C LEU A 139 -23.22 26.45 -16.33
N THR A 140 -23.59 25.18 -16.49
CA THR A 140 -24.96 24.67 -16.31
C THR A 140 -25.45 24.93 -14.88
N ILE A 141 -24.64 24.60 -13.87
CA ILE A 141 -24.98 24.82 -12.46
C ILE A 141 -25.21 26.31 -12.18
N ARG A 142 -24.41 27.19 -12.79
CA ARG A 142 -24.53 28.64 -12.63
C ARG A 142 -25.78 29.21 -13.31
N ILE A 143 -26.11 28.73 -14.51
CA ILE A 143 -27.29 29.17 -15.25
C ILE A 143 -28.58 28.77 -14.53
N TYR A 144 -28.63 27.56 -13.95
CA TYR A 144 -29.79 27.11 -13.19
C TYR A 144 -29.86 27.64 -11.75
N ASN A 145 -28.85 28.37 -11.27
CA ASN A 145 -28.77 28.86 -9.88
C ASN A 145 -28.88 27.76 -8.80
N ILE A 146 -28.29 26.58 -9.06
CA ILE A 146 -28.33 25.40 -8.16
C ILE A 146 -27.01 25.25 -7.35
N GLN A 147 -26.19 26.29 -7.27
CA GLN A 147 -24.87 26.25 -6.61
C GLN A 147 -24.98 25.81 -5.14
N ASN A 148 -25.99 26.32 -4.41
CA ASN A 148 -26.21 26.00 -3.00
C ASN A 148 -26.48 24.50 -2.76
N HIS A 149 -27.15 23.82 -3.69
CA HIS A 149 -27.40 22.39 -3.59
C HIS A 149 -26.09 21.60 -3.70
N PHE A 150 -25.26 21.92 -4.71
CA PHE A 150 -23.96 21.29 -4.89
C PHE A 150 -22.98 21.57 -3.75
N ILE A 151 -23.01 22.77 -3.14
CA ILE A 151 -22.21 23.09 -1.95
C ILE A 151 -22.62 22.20 -0.77
N LYS A 152 -23.94 22.08 -0.50
CA LYS A 152 -24.44 21.20 0.58
C LYS A 152 -24.09 19.74 0.33
N LEU A 153 -24.22 19.27 -0.92
CA LEU A 153 -23.85 17.92 -1.31
C LEU A 153 -22.35 17.65 -1.08
N ASN A 154 -21.48 18.58 -1.48
CA ASN A 154 -20.05 18.44 -1.27
C ASN A 154 -19.69 18.43 0.24
N GLN A 155 -20.30 19.30 1.04
CA GLN A 155 -20.12 19.29 2.50
C GLN A 155 -20.56 17.96 3.12
N PHE A 156 -21.69 17.39 2.68
CA PHE A 156 -22.15 16.08 3.11
C PHE A 156 -21.15 14.97 2.78
N LEU A 157 -20.63 14.94 1.54
CA LEU A 157 -19.63 13.95 1.12
C LEU A 157 -18.31 14.08 1.89
N ILE A 158 -17.88 15.31 2.20
CA ILE A 158 -16.67 15.56 3.00
C ILE A 158 -16.89 15.04 4.42
N ASN A 159 -18.06 15.30 5.00
CA ASN A 159 -18.41 14.80 6.32
C ASN A 159 -18.44 13.28 6.36
N GLU A 160 -19.04 12.62 5.36
CA GLU A 160 -19.05 11.15 5.27
C GLU A 160 -17.65 10.56 5.14
N ASN A 161 -16.76 11.20 4.37
CA ASN A 161 -15.38 10.76 4.26
C ASN A 161 -14.56 10.98 5.54
N ASN A 162 -14.85 12.06 6.29
CA ASN A 162 -14.13 12.37 7.52
C ASN A 162 -14.68 11.62 8.74
N ARG A 163 -15.94 11.18 8.71
CA ARG A 163 -16.63 10.44 9.78
C ARG A 163 -15.83 9.27 10.37
N PRO A 164 -15.15 8.38 9.61
CA PRO A 164 -14.34 7.32 10.20
C PRO A 164 -13.16 7.83 11.04
N TYR A 165 -12.59 9.00 10.73
CA TYR A 165 -11.50 9.58 11.52
C TYR A 165 -11.97 10.17 12.85
N PHE A 166 -13.24 10.59 12.95
CA PHE A 166 -13.80 11.17 14.18
C PHE A 166 -14.31 10.13 15.19
N ILE A 167 -14.47 8.87 14.77
CA ILE A 167 -14.98 7.77 15.61
C ILE A 167 -13.83 6.91 16.19
N THR A 168 -12.59 7.12 15.72
CA THR A 168 -11.39 6.41 16.21
C THR A 168 -10.66 7.26 17.23
#